data_AF-A0A3N5XP61-F1
#
_entry.id   AF-A0A3N5XP61-F1
#
_cell.length_a   1.000
_cell.length_b   1.000
_cell.length_c   1.000
_cell.angle_alpha   90.00
_cell.angle_beta   90.00
_cell.angle_gamma   90.00
#
_symmetry.space_group_name_H-M   'P 1'
#
loop_
_entity.id
_entity.type
_entity.pdbx_description
1 polymer ?
#
loop_
_entity_poly.entity_id
_entity_poly.type
_entity_poly.pdbx_seq_one_letter_code
_entity_poly.pdbx_strand_id
1 'polypeptide(L)'
;MIRVRYQATQIIWECKNYRDLKSDDFSQITYYLTKETGYFGVLCFRGESTKHYFEHVKRISSEKNALVLLISDRDLQVFLRQAKNGKLKEDHIQELYDRTVRSIG
;
A
#
# COMPACT_ATOMS: atom_id res chain seq x y z
N MET A 1 -14.06 5.79 1.79
CA MET A 1 -13.97 4.49 2.50
C MET A 1 -12.76 4.41 3.44
N ILE A 2 -11.53 4.66 2.96
CA ILE A 2 -10.29 4.54 3.75
C ILE A 2 -10.31 5.39 5.04
N ARG A 3 -10.75 6.64 4.97
CA ARG A 3 -10.89 7.54 6.13
C ARG A 3 -11.73 6.94 7.26
N VAL A 4 -12.83 6.27 6.94
CA VAL A 4 -13.73 5.68 7.94
C VAL A 4 -13.19 4.32 8.41
N ARG A 5 -12.82 3.44 7.46
CA ARG A 5 -12.39 2.06 7.76
C ARG A 5 -11.09 1.99 8.56
N TYR A 6 -10.14 2.87 8.25
CA TYR A 6 -8.80 2.87 8.86
C TYR A 6 -8.52 4.12 9.69
N GLN A 7 -9.55 4.93 9.97
CA GLN A 7 -9.41 6.19 10.71
C GLN A 7 -8.32 7.11 10.11
N ALA A 8 -8.11 7.02 8.80
CA ALA A 8 -7.02 7.71 8.10
C ALA A 8 -7.27 9.23 8.09
N THR A 9 -6.55 9.94 8.95
CA THR A 9 -6.46 11.42 8.95
C THR A 9 -5.33 11.87 8.02
N GLN A 10 -4.32 11.02 7.84
CA GLN A 10 -3.18 11.18 6.95
C GLN A 10 -3.00 9.91 6.12
N ILE A 11 -2.28 10.03 5.01
CA ILE A 11 -1.85 8.88 4.19
C ILE A 11 -0.34 8.81 4.27
N ILE A 12 0.18 7.77 4.94
CA ILE A 12 1.62 7.56 5.06
C ILE A 12 2.14 6.94 3.77
N TRP A 13 3.15 7.56 3.16
CA TRP A 13 3.85 7.03 2.00
C TRP A 13 5.28 6.65 2.39
N GLU A 14 5.65 5.39 2.14
CA GLU A 14 7.02 4.91 2.23
C GLU A 14 7.49 4.53 0.82
N CYS A 15 8.59 5.14 0.36
CA CYS A 15 9.09 5.00 -1.01
C CYS A 15 10.46 4.33 -1.01
N LYS A 16 10.54 3.12 -1.58
CA LYS A 16 11.77 2.32 -1.65
C LYS A 16 12.29 2.26 -3.09
N ASN A 17 13.49 2.79 -3.32
CA ASN A 17 14.10 2.77 -4.66
C ASN A 17 14.90 1.47 -4.93
N TYR A 18 14.32 0.32 -4.62
CA TYR A 18 14.88 -1.01 -4.88
C TYR A 18 13.77 -2.02 -5.12
N ARG A 19 14.16 -3.21 -5.62
CA ARG A 19 13.22 -4.24 -6.08
C ARG A 19 12.68 -5.09 -4.95
N ASP A 20 13.55 -5.53 -4.04
CA ASP A 20 13.19 -6.51 -3.03
C ASP A 20 12.94 -5.84 -1.69
N LEU A 21 11.68 -5.87 -1.23
CA LEU A 21 11.31 -5.45 0.12
C LEU A 21 11.78 -6.47 1.15
N LYS A 22 12.21 -5.97 2.30
CA LYS A 22 12.60 -6.75 3.49
C LYS A 22 11.55 -6.58 4.59
N SER A 23 11.58 -7.46 5.60
CA SER A 23 10.72 -7.38 6.79
C SER A 23 10.72 -5.98 7.42
N ASP A 24 11.89 -5.36 7.48
CA ASP A 24 12.08 -4.08 8.15
C ASP A 24 11.36 -2.93 7.44
N ASP A 25 11.11 -3.06 6.13
CA ASP A 25 10.35 -2.06 5.36
C ASP A 25 8.88 -2.03 5.80
N PHE A 26 8.33 -3.20 6.12
CA PHE A 26 6.98 -3.34 6.66
C PHE A 26 6.91 -2.85 8.11
N SER A 27 7.94 -3.12 8.92
CA SER A 27 8.06 -2.60 10.28
C SER A 27 8.13 -1.08 10.29
N GLN A 28 8.91 -0.48 9.37
CA GLN A 28 9.09 0.95 9.26
C GLN A 28 7.78 1.67 8.94
N ILE A 29 7.04 1.24 7.92
CA ILE A 29 5.75 1.89 7.61
C ILE A 29 4.75 1.71 8.75
N THR A 30 4.73 0.53 9.38
CA THR A 30 3.82 0.20 10.49
C THR A 30 4.07 1.04 11.74
N TYR A 31 5.29 1.54 11.94
CA TYR A 31 5.64 2.46 13.02
C TYR A 31 4.87 3.79 12.91
N TYR A 32 4.68 4.29 11.69
CA TYR A 32 3.96 5.54 11.42
C TYR A 32 2.43 5.40 11.39
N LEU A 33 1.91 4.16 11.44
CA LEU A 33 0.47 3.89 11.50
C LEU A 33 0.01 3.90 12.96
N THR A 34 -0.51 5.05 13.38
CA THR A 34 -0.93 5.33 14.75
C THR A 34 -2.36 5.84 14.80
N LYS A 35 -2.87 6.13 16.00
CA LYS A 35 -4.20 6.72 16.17
C LYS A 35 -4.27 8.14 15.57
N GLU A 36 -3.16 8.86 15.60
CA GLU A 36 -3.06 10.26 15.17
C GLU A 36 -3.00 10.40 13.65
N THR A 37 -2.27 9.50 12.98
CA THR A 37 -2.12 9.46 11.51
C THR A 37 -3.20 8.60 10.84
N GLY A 38 -3.70 7.61 11.58
CA GLY A 38 -4.56 6.55 11.11
C GLY A 38 -3.79 5.33 10.64
N TYR A 39 -4.55 4.32 10.23
CA TYR A 39 -4.07 2.95 10.03
C TYR A 39 -4.03 2.56 8.55
N PHE A 40 -3.73 3.52 7.67
CA PHE A 40 -3.57 3.28 6.24
C PHE A 40 -2.23 3.84 5.73
N GLY A 41 -1.45 2.98 5.09
CA GLY A 41 -0.17 3.34 4.49
C GLY A 41 -0.04 2.83 3.06
N VAL A 42 0.88 3.44 2.31
CA VAL A 42 1.27 3.06 0.96
C VAL A 42 2.75 2.75 0.95
N LEU A 43 3.12 1.54 0.55
CA LEU A 43 4.50 1.11 0.37
C LEU A 43 4.79 0.96 -1.12
N CYS A 44 5.54 1.91 -1.67
CA CYS A 44 5.87 2.00 -3.08
C CYS A 44 7.31 1.53 -3.32
N PHE A 45 7.53 0.67 -4.31
CA PHE A 45 8.84 0.06 -4.57
C PHE A 45 9.08 -0.28 -6.04
N ARG A 46 10.32 -0.59 -6.42
CA ARG A 46 10.74 -0.81 -7.82
C ARG A 46 10.63 -2.27 -8.29
N GLY A 47 10.02 -3.14 -7.49
CA GLY A 47 9.88 -4.58 -7.75
C GLY A 47 8.45 -4.98 -8.11
N GLU A 48 8.14 -6.26 -7.88
CA GLU A 48 6.81 -6.86 -8.04
C GLU A 48 6.25 -7.34 -6.70
N SER A 49 4.93 -7.31 -6.55
CA SER A 49 4.30 -7.82 -5.32
C SER A 49 4.36 -9.35 -5.28
N THR A 50 4.87 -9.91 -4.17
CA THR A 50 4.94 -11.35 -3.96
C THR A 50 3.94 -11.81 -2.89
N LYS A 51 3.61 -13.11 -2.86
CA LYS A 51 2.77 -13.70 -1.81
C LYS A 51 3.34 -13.41 -0.41
N HIS A 52 4.66 -13.48 -0.26
CA HIS A 52 5.33 -13.22 1.01
C HIS A 52 5.10 -11.79 1.51
N TYR A 53 5.07 -10.79 0.62
CA TYR A 53 4.78 -9.41 1.02
C TYR A 53 3.34 -9.26 1.54
N PHE A 54 2.37 -9.95 0.94
CA PHE A 54 1.01 -9.97 1.46
C PHE A 54 0.89 -10.66 2.82
N GLU A 55 1.78 -11.61 3.17
CA GLU A 55 1.82 -12.17 4.52
C GLU A 55 2.24 -11.13 5.57
N HIS A 56 3.17 -10.23 5.24
CA HIS A 56 3.50 -9.10 6.10
C HIS A 56 2.32 -8.13 6.25
N VAL A 57 1.66 -7.78 5.15
CA VAL A 57 0.45 -6.92 5.18
C VAL A 57 -0.66 -7.58 6.00
N LYS A 58 -0.84 -8.89 5.88
CA LYS A 58 -1.82 -9.65 6.66
C LYS A 58 -1.55 -9.56 8.16
N ARG A 59 -0.30 -9.72 8.59
CA ARG A 59 0.08 -9.58 10.01
C ARG A 59 -0.23 -8.18 10.54
N ILE A 60 0.14 -7.14 9.78
CA ILE A 60 -0.18 -5.75 10.12
C ILE A 60 -1.68 -5.54 10.26
N SER A 61 -2.47 -6.10 9.34
CA SER A 61 -3.93 -6.02 9.37
C SER A 61 -4.52 -6.73 10.58
N SER A 62 -4.05 -7.93 10.93
CA SER A 62 -4.56 -8.66 12.09
C SER A 62 -4.17 -8.02 13.43
N GLU A 63 -2.99 -7.42 13.51
CA GLU A 63 -2.46 -6.87 14.77
C GLU A 63 -2.94 -5.45 15.06
N LYS A 64 -3.04 -4.61 14.02
CA LYS A 64 -3.35 -3.17 14.18
C LYS A 64 -4.67 -2.74 13.54
N ASN A 65 -5.40 -3.64 12.89
CA ASN A 65 -6.51 -3.28 12.00
C ASN A 65 -6.08 -2.23 10.94
N ALA A 66 -4.84 -2.36 10.47
CA ALA A 66 -4.21 -1.43 9.55
C ALA A 66 -4.02 -2.05 8.16
N LEU A 67 -4.01 -1.23 7.11
CA LEU A 67 -3.73 -1.70 5.76
C LEU A 67 -2.53 -0.98 5.17
N VAL A 68 -1.60 -1.75 4.62
CA VAL A 68 -0.52 -1.26 3.78
C VAL A 68 -0.80 -1.66 2.33
N LEU A 69 -1.02 -0.65 1.48
CA LEU A 69 -1.19 -0.84 0.05
C LEU A 69 0.16 -0.94 -0.64
N LEU A 70 0.41 -2.04 -1.35
CA LEU A 70 1.64 -2.23 -2.13
C LEU A 70 1.48 -1.62 -3.52
N ILE A 71 2.41 -0.73 -3.90
CA ILE A 71 2.50 -0.17 -5.25
C ILE A 71 3.82 -0.63 -5.86
N SER A 72 3.73 -1.47 -6.89
CA SER A 72 4.90 -2.03 -7.59
C SER A 72 5.40 -1.09 -8.69
N ASP A 73 6.54 -1.41 -9.32
CA ASP A 73 7.04 -0.61 -10.46
C ASP A 73 6.06 -0.64 -11.63
N ARG A 74 5.41 -1.79 -11.86
CA ARG A 74 4.38 -1.93 -12.89
C ARG A 74 3.21 -0.97 -12.64
N ASP A 75 2.78 -0.83 -11.40
CA ASP A 75 1.71 0.09 -11.02
C ASP A 75 2.12 1.55 -11.26
N LEU A 76 3.36 1.92 -10.89
CA LEU A 76 3.93 3.23 -11.20
C LEU A 76 3.92 3.52 -12.72
N GLN A 77 4.30 2.54 -13.55
CA GLN A 77 4.25 2.71 -15.01
C GLN A 77 2.82 2.93 -15.54
N VAL A 78 1.83 2.28 -14.93
CA VAL A 78 0.42 2.51 -15.27
C VAL A 78 0.01 3.94 -14.91
N PHE A 79 0.34 4.42 -13.70
CA PHE A 79 0.02 5.78 -13.28
C PHE A 79 0.70 6.83 -14.17
N LEU A 80 1.97 6.65 -14.51
CA LEU A 80 2.70 7.55 -15.41
C LEU A 80 2.05 7.61 -16.80
N ARG A 81 1.63 6.46 -17.34
CA ARG A 81 0.93 6.40 -18.64
C ARG A 81 -0.43 7.10 -18.58
N GLN A 82 -1.18 6.90 -17.51
CA GLN A 82 -2.47 7.54 -17.27
C GLN A 82 -2.32 9.07 -17.19
N ALA A 83 -1.34 9.55 -16.41
CA ALA A 83 -1.04 10.97 -16.28
C ALA A 83 -0.64 11.62 -17.62
N LYS A 84 0.26 10.96 -18.38
CA LYS A 84 0.67 11.45 -19.72
C LYS A 84 -0.50 11.59 -20.69
N ASN A 85 -1.51 10.73 -20.58
CA ASN A 85 -2.67 10.71 -21.47
C ASN A 85 -3.87 11.51 -20.94
N GLY A 86 -3.71 12.26 -19.85
CA GLY A 86 -4.78 13.06 -19.24
C GLY A 86 -5.94 12.21 -18.67
N LYS A 87 -5.71 10.92 -18.41
CA LYS A 87 -6.72 9.98 -17.93
C LYS A 87 -6.33 9.49 -16.54
N LEU A 88 -6.48 10.33 -15.53
CA LEU A 88 -6.38 9.91 -14.13
C LEU A 88 -7.57 9.00 -13.84
N LYS A 89 -7.34 7.69 -13.79
CA LYS A 89 -8.38 6.71 -13.50
C LYS A 89 -8.16 6.16 -12.10
N GLU A 90 -9.09 6.46 -11.21
CA GLU A 90 -9.09 5.93 -9.84
C GLU A 90 -9.26 4.40 -9.82
N ASP A 91 -9.82 3.82 -10.89
CA ASP A 91 -10.03 2.38 -11.07
C ASP A 91 -8.80 1.54 -10.71
N HIS A 92 -7.60 1.97 -11.15
CA HIS A 92 -6.38 1.20 -10.87
C HIS A 92 -6.06 1.16 -9.38
N ILE A 93 -6.19 2.28 -8.66
CA ILE A 93 -5.96 2.31 -7.21
C ILE A 93 -7.02 1.47 -6.48
N GLN A 94 -8.27 1.51 -6.93
CA GLN A 94 -9.34 0.70 -6.37
C GLN A 94 -9.08 -0.80 -6.58
N GLU A 95 -8.65 -1.19 -7.78
CA GLU A 95 -8.25 -2.58 -8.09
C GLU A 95 -7.08 -3.05 -7.21
N LEU A 96 -6.08 -2.20 -6.98
CA LEU A 96 -4.96 -2.51 -6.07
C LEU A 96 -5.45 -2.72 -4.63
N TYR A 97 -6.38 -1.87 -4.17
CA TYR A 97 -6.98 -2.01 -2.85
C TYR A 97 -7.74 -3.33 -2.74
N ASP A 98 -8.65 -3.63 -3.67
CA ASP A 98 -9.47 -4.84 -3.66
C ASP A 98 -8.61 -6.11 -3.75
N ARG A 99 -7.55 -6.08 -4.57
CA ARG A 99 -6.57 -7.16 -4.66
C ARG A 99 -5.86 -7.37 -3.32
N THR A 100 -5.39 -6.29 -2.70
CA THR A 100 -4.72 -6.37 -1.40
C THR A 100 -5.63 -6.98 -0.35
N VAL A 101 -6.87 -6.49 -0.22
CA VAL A 101 -7.85 -7.01 0.73
C VAL A 101 -8.11 -8.50 0.49
N ARG A 102 -8.33 -8.91 -0.77
CA ARG A 102 -8.52 -10.33 -1.12
C ARG A 102 -7.31 -11.20 -0.81
N SER A 103 -6.10 -10.68 -0.99
CA SER A 103 -4.86 -11.42 -0.76
C SER A 103 -4.55 -11.65 0.73
N ILE A 104 -5.07 -10.80 1.63
CA ILE A 104 -4.82 -10.94 3.08
C ILE A 104 -5.91 -11.72 3.82
N GLY A 105 -7.09 -11.88 3.23
CA GLY A 105 -8.21 -12.69 3.76
C GLY A 105 -9.23 -11.82 4.45
#